data_AF-A0AAQ4QRB9-F1
#
_entry.id   AF-A0AAQ4QRB9-F1
#
_cell.length_a   1.000
_cell.length_b   1.000
_cell.length_c   1.000
_cell.angle_alpha   90.00
_cell.angle_beta   90.00
_cell.angle_gamma   90.00
#
_symmetry.space_group_name_H-M   'P 1'
#
loop_
_entity.id
_entity.type
_entity.pdbx_description
1 polymer ?
#
loop_
_entity_poly.entity_id
_entity_poly.type
_entity_poly.pdbx_seq_one_letter_code
_entity_poly.pdbx_strand_id
1 'polypeptide(L)' 'MASEEEINLLVIVVDVNPIWWGQQAQRETDLSLSKCLDAVMVLGNSYMAMARTSRLAVIASHCEDR' A
#
# COMPACT_ATOMS: atom_id res chain seq x y z
N MET A 1 4.67 -20.32 -29.94
CA MET A 1 3.66 -20.07 -28.87
C MET A 1 4.28 -19.02 -27.98
N ALA A 2 3.80 -17.78 -28.04
CA ALA A 2 4.17 -16.80 -27.03
C ALA A 2 3.63 -17.35 -25.71
N SER A 3 4.50 -17.83 -24.84
CA SER A 3 4.13 -18.17 -23.48
C SER A 3 3.42 -16.96 -22.91
N GLU A 4 2.16 -17.09 -22.52
CA GLU A 4 1.51 -16.12 -21.65
C GLU A 4 2.42 -15.98 -20.43
N GLU A 5 3.21 -14.91 -20.38
CA GLU A 5 4.09 -14.63 -19.26
C GLU A 5 3.19 -14.48 -18.03
N GLU A 6 3.23 -15.46 -17.14
CA GLU A 6 2.38 -15.51 -15.95
C GLU A 6 2.57 -14.21 -15.14
N ILE A 7 1.51 -13.41 -15.08
CA ILE A 7 1.53 -12.11 -14.41
C ILE A 7 1.37 -12.35 -12.91
N ASN A 8 2.36 -11.90 -12.14
CA ASN A 8 2.28 -11.90 -10.68
C ASN A 8 1.68 -10.56 -10.24
N LEU A 9 0.41 -10.54 -9.85
CA LEU A 9 -0.27 -9.33 -9.38
C LEU A 9 -0.33 -9.27 -7.84
N LEU A 10 0.20 -8.20 -7.25
CA LEU A 10 -0.02 -7.84 -5.85
C LEU A 10 -0.96 -6.63 -5.77
N VAL A 11 -2.03 -6.77 -4.98
CA VAL A 11 -2.96 -5.69 -4.66
C VAL A 11 -2.82 -5.35 -3.18
N ILE A 12 -2.47 -4.10 -2.88
CA ILE A 12 -2.36 -3.58 -1.52
C ILE A 12 -3.52 -2.61 -1.30
N VAL A 13 -4.38 -2.90 -0.31
CA VAL A 13 -5.43 -1.97 0.11
C VAL A 13 -4.98 -1.31 1.40
N VAL A 14 -4.82 0.01 1.37
CA VAL A 14 -4.38 0.81 2.52
C VAL A 14 -5.58 1.56 3.09
N ASP A 15 -5.91 1.32 4.35
CA ASP A 15 -6.89 2.13 5.07
C ASP A 15 -6.32 3.53 5.31
N VAL A 16 -6.98 4.54 4.75
CA VAL A 16 -6.61 5.96 4.87
C VAL A 16 -7.65 6.75 5.68
N ASN A 17 -8.37 6.10 6.58
CA ASN A 17 -9.35 6.75 7.45
C ASN A 17 -8.73 7.93 8.23
N PRO A 18 -9.12 9.18 7.92
CA PRO A 18 -8.50 10.36 8.51
C PRO A 18 -8.80 10.48 10.01
N ILE A 19 -9.92 9.92 10.49
CA ILE A 19 -10.30 9.95 11.91
C ILE A 19 -9.31 9.10 12.71
N TRP A 20 -9.07 7.87 12.28
CA TRP A 20 -8.15 6.97 12.97
C TRP A 20 -6.72 7.49 12.90
N TRP A 21 -6.24 7.87 11.71
CA TRP A 21 -4.89 8.41 11.54
C TRP A 21 -4.67 9.72 12.29
N GLY A 22 -5.70 10.57 12.39
CA GLY A 22 -5.67 11.80 13.19
C GLY A 22 -5.59 11.52 14.69
N GLN A 23 -6.33 10.54 15.20
CA GLN A 23 -6.23 10.10 16.60
C GLN A 23 -4.88 9.44 16.89
N GLN A 24 -4.37 8.63 15.96
CA GLN A 24 -3.10 7.94 16.14
C GLN A 24 -1.93 8.94 16.18
N ALA A 25 -1.93 9.94 15.31
CA ALA A 25 -0.91 11.00 15.30
C ALA A 25 -0.86 11.80 16.62
N GLN A 26 -1.96 11.86 17.38
CA GLN A 26 -2.01 12.49 18.70
C GLN A 26 -1.52 11.57 19.84
N ARG A 27 -1.69 10.25 19.69
CA ARG A 27 -1.35 9.25 20.73
C ARG A 27 0.08 8.74 20.60
N GLU A 28 0.52 8.49 19.37
CA GLU A 28 1.82 7.94 19.04
C GLU A 28 2.47 8.80 17.96
N THR A 29 3.48 9.59 18.35
CA THR A 29 4.20 10.48 17.41
C THR A 29 5.00 9.70 16.36
N ASP A 30 5.32 8.43 16.63
CA ASP A 30 6.14 7.62 15.74
C ASP A 30 5.38 6.89 14.64
N LEU A 31 4.05 6.74 14.76
CA LEU A 31 3.22 6.06 13.78
C LEU A 31 2.29 7.05 13.08
N SER A 32 2.74 7.59 11.94
CA SER A 32 1.96 8.47 11.07
C SER A 32 1.57 7.76 9.77
N LEU A 33 0.52 8.26 9.11
CA LEU A 33 0.14 7.77 7.78
C LEU A 33 1.30 7.92 6.78
N SER A 34 2.09 8.99 6.87
CA SER A 34 3.26 9.19 5.99
C SER A 34 4.30 8.07 6.16
N LYS A 35 4.68 7.74 7.40
CA LYS A 35 5.64 6.65 7.68
C LYS A 35 5.07 5.29 7.27
N CYS A 36 3.77 5.08 7.44
CA CYS A 36 3.08 3.89 6.95
C CYS A 36 3.19 3.77 5.42
N LEU A 37 2.90 4.85 4.69
CA LEU A 37 3.01 4.87 3.23
C LEU A 37 4.45 4.69 2.75
N ASP A 38 5.45 5.26 3.46
CA ASP A 38 6.87 5.02 3.17
C ASP A 38 7.21 3.53 3.24
N ALA A 39 6.75 2.84 4.29
CA ALA A 39 6.92 1.40 4.42
C ALA A 39 6.18 0.61 3.34
N VAL A 40 4.95 1.01 2.98
CA VAL A 40 4.18 0.40 1.89
C VAL A 40 4.88 0.58 0.54
N MET A 41 5.52 1.73 0.29
CA MET A 41 6.33 1.95 -0.90
C MET A 41 7.53 1.00 -0.95
N VAL A 42 8.24 0.81 0.17
CA VAL A 42 9.35 -0.16 0.25
C VAL A 42 8.85 -1.59 0.01
N LEU A 43 7.69 -1.97 0.56
CA LEU A 43 7.05 -3.26 0.30
C LEU A 43 6.73 -3.44 -1.19
N GLY A 44 6.09 -2.44 -1.82
CA GLY A 44 5.76 -2.46 -3.24
C GLY A 44 7.00 -2.56 -4.13
N ASN A 45 8.05 -1.80 -3.81
CA ASN A 45 9.33 -1.86 -4.52
C ASN A 45 9.99 -3.22 -4.37
N SER A 46 9.96 -3.80 -3.17
CA SER A 46 10.51 -5.13 -2.90
C SER A 46 9.79 -6.20 -3.74
N TYR A 47 8.47 -6.11 -3.83
CA TYR A 47 7.66 -7.01 -4.66
C TYR A 47 7.99 -6.86 -6.17
N MET A 48 8.10 -5.62 -6.65
CA MET A 48 8.44 -5.34 -8.05
C MET A 48 9.87 -5.81 -8.41
N ALA A 49 10.78 -5.86 -7.44
CA ALA A 49 12.15 -6.34 -7.64
C ALA A 49 12.25 -7.87 -7.79
N MET A 50 11.24 -8.65 -7.36
CA MET A 50 11.29 -10.11 -7.38
C MET A 50 11.22 -10.72 -8.78
N ALA A 51 10.45 -10.13 -9.69
CA ALA A 51 10.28 -10.63 -11.05
C ALA A 51 9.84 -9.54 -12.03
N ARG A 52 10.23 -9.66 -13.30
CA ARG A 52 9.79 -8.73 -14.37
C ARG A 52 8.30 -8.84 -14.69
N THR A 53 7.68 -9.96 -14.35
CA THR A 53 6.24 -10.19 -14.49
C THR A 53 5.43 -9.65 -13.30
N SER A 54 6.08 -9.14 -12.24
CA SER A 54 5.40 -8.51 -11.11
C SER A 54 4.64 -7.25 -11.55
N ARG A 55 3.42 -7.11 -11.06
CA ARG A 55 2.54 -5.94 -11.23
C ARG A 55 1.98 -5.57 -9.86
N LEU A 56 1.91 -4.28 -9.59
CA LEU A 56 1.46 -3.75 -8.31
C LEU A 56 0.26 -2.83 -8.52
N ALA A 57 -0.78 -3.00 -7.70
CA ALA A 57 -1.86 -2.04 -7.54
C ALA A 57 -1.97 -1.64 -6.07
N VAL A 58 -2.01 -0.34 -5.79
CA VAL A 58 -2.22 0.20 -4.44
C VAL A 58 -3.52 0.98 -4.44
N ILE A 59 -4.45 0.61 -3.54
CA ILE A 59 -5.77 1.19 -3.44
C ILE A 59 -5.90 1.83 -2.05
N ALA A 60 -6.21 3.12 -2.00
CA ALA A 60 -6.55 3.79 -0.75
C ALA A 60 -8.04 3.55 -0.44
N SER A 61 -8.31 2.94 0.71
CA SER A 61 -9.66 2.79 1.26
C SER A 61 -9.95 3.96 2.18
N HIS A 62 -10.70 4.93 1.65
CA HIS A 62 -11.14 6.10 2.41
C HIS A 62 -12.54 5.86 2.96
N CYS A 63 -12.77 6.17 4.23
CA CYS A 63 -14.11 6.30 4.78
C CYS A 63 -14.60 7.74 4.58
N GLU A 64 -15.56 7.93 3.67
CA GLU A 64 -16.43 9.11 3.72
C GLU A 64 -17.51 8.84 4.76
N ASP A 65 -17.42 9.49 5.92
CA ASP A 65 -18.57 9.58 6.83
C ASP A 65 -19.66 10.43 6.14
N ARG A 66 -20.82 9.81 5.89
CA ARG A 66 -22.06 10.49 5.47
C ARG A 66 -22.89 10.88 6.68
#